data_AF-A0A2D6U5B2-F1
#
_entry.id   AF-A0A2D6U5B2-F1
#
_cell.length_a   1.000
_cell.length_b   1.000
_cell.length_c   1.000
_cell.angle_alpha   90.00
_cell.angle_beta   90.00
_cell.angle_gamma   90.00
#
_symmetry.space_group_name_H-M   'P 1'
#
loop_
_entity.id
_entity.type
_entity.pdbx_description
1 polymer ?
#
loop_
_entity_poly.entity_id
_entity_poly.type
_entity_poly.pdbx_seq_one_letter_code
_entity_poly.pdbx_strand_id
1 'polypeptide(L)'
;MNMNQQHLHHLQQLQQLKQENEQLKQELEFMKQIFDHGNAMVFQLKAVKKQGKPLWINTQKITVHELLQLDTDPIVQQLLIERADVKYSDR
;
A
#
# COMPACT_ATOMS: atom_id res chain seq x y z
N MET A 1 10.09 -41.72 -1.73
CA MET A 1 9.00 -40.95 -2.35
C MET A 1 8.84 -41.41 -3.79
N ASN A 2 7.61 -41.62 -4.25
CA ASN A 2 7.35 -42.03 -5.63
C ASN A 2 7.71 -40.88 -6.60
N MET A 3 8.29 -41.19 -7.77
CA MET A 3 8.72 -40.21 -8.78
C MET A 3 7.57 -39.26 -9.18
N ASN A 4 6.32 -39.76 -9.19
CA ASN A 4 5.11 -38.95 -9.40
C ASN A 4 4.83 -37.93 -8.28
N GLN A 5 5.16 -38.26 -7.02
CA GLN A 5 5.00 -37.33 -5.89
C GLN A 5 6.06 -36.23 -5.92
N GLN A 6 7.29 -36.55 -6.34
CA GLN A 6 8.36 -35.56 -6.52
C GLN A 6 8.05 -34.59 -7.65
N HIS A 7 7.55 -35.08 -8.78
CA HIS A 7 7.14 -34.23 -9.90
C HIS A 7 5.98 -33.28 -9.52
N LEU A 8 4.96 -33.79 -8.82
CA LEU A 8 3.85 -32.97 -8.34
C LEU A 8 4.31 -31.88 -7.36
N HIS A 9 5.19 -32.24 -6.42
CA HIS A 9 5.78 -31.27 -5.49
C HIS A 9 6.56 -30.17 -6.23
N HIS A 10 7.36 -30.53 -7.24
CA HIS A 10 8.13 -29.56 -8.01
C HIS A 10 7.23 -28.57 -8.77
N LEU A 11 6.13 -29.05 -9.36
CA LEU A 11 5.16 -28.19 -10.03
C LEU A 11 4.48 -27.20 -9.07
N GLN A 12 4.12 -27.65 -7.87
CA GLN A 12 3.56 -26.78 -6.84
C GLN A 12 4.55 -25.70 -6.42
N GLN A 13 5.81 -26.07 -6.20
CA GLN A 13 6.87 -25.13 -5.85
C GLN A 13 7.11 -24.10 -6.96
N LEU A 14 7.15 -24.53 -8.23
CA LEU A 14 7.29 -23.63 -9.36
C LEU A 14 6.11 -22.65 -9.46
N GLN A 15 4.89 -23.11 -9.19
CA GLN A 15 3.72 -22.24 -9.19
C GLN A 15 3.77 -21.20 -8.07
N GLN A 16 4.17 -21.61 -6.86
CA GLN A 16 4.35 -20.70 -5.73
C GLN A 16 5.42 -19.65 -6.01
N LEU A 17 6.58 -20.06 -6.53
CA LEU A 17 7.67 -19.15 -6.87
C LEU A 17 7.26 -18.14 -7.95
N LYS A 18 6.48 -18.57 -8.95
CA LYS A 18 5.95 -17.65 -9.97
C LYS A 18 5.01 -16.62 -9.36
N GLN A 19 4.13 -17.03 -8.46
CA GLN A 19 3.20 -16.13 -7.79
C GLN A 19 3.95 -15.11 -6.92
N GLU A 20 4.94 -15.57 -6.15
CA GLU A 20 5.78 -14.71 -5.31
C GLU A 20 6.57 -13.72 -6.18
N ASN A 21 7.15 -14.17 -7.29
CA ASN A 21 7.90 -13.30 -8.20
C ASN A 21 7.02 -12.19 -8.79
N GLU A 22 5.78 -12.50 -9.17
CA GLU A 22 4.83 -11.50 -9.66
C GLU A 22 4.41 -10.52 -8.55
N GLN A 23 4.22 -10.99 -7.31
CA GLN A 23 3.94 -10.12 -6.17
C GLN A 23 5.11 -9.16 -5.90
N LEU A 24 6.34 -9.68 -5.89
CA LEU A 24 7.55 -8.87 -5.69
C LEU A 24 7.73 -7.82 -6.79
N LYS A 25 7.44 -8.16 -8.05
CA LYS A 25 7.46 -7.18 -9.14
C LYS A 25 6.45 -6.06 -8.92
N GLN A 26 5.22 -6.40 -8.54
CA GLN A 26 4.18 -5.41 -8.26
C GLN A 26 4.55 -4.50 -7.10
N GLU A 27 5.12 -5.07 -6.03
CA GLU A 27 5.59 -4.31 -4.87
C GLU A 27 6.75 -3.37 -5.26
N LEU A 28 7.70 -3.86 -6.04
CA LEU A 28 8.84 -3.07 -6.51
C LEU A 28 8.40 -1.91 -7.41
N GLU A 29 7.45 -2.13 -8.32
CA GLU A 29 6.87 -1.06 -9.13
C GLU A 29 6.11 -0.04 -8.27
N PHE A 30 5.37 -0.50 -7.26
CA PHE A 30 4.72 0.40 -6.30
C PHE A 30 5.73 1.24 -5.50
N MET A 31 6.84 0.65 -5.05
CA MET A 31 7.87 1.38 -4.32
C MET A 31 8.54 2.45 -5.18
N LYS A 32 8.76 2.18 -6.47
CA LYS A 32 9.32 3.17 -7.41
C LYS A 32 8.46 4.41 -7.58
N GLN A 33 7.14 4.29 -7.45
CA GLN A 33 6.22 5.44 -7.55
C GLN A 33 6.49 6.51 -6.49
N ILE A 34 7.23 6.20 -5.41
CA ILE A 34 7.64 7.19 -4.42
C ILE A 34 8.44 8.35 -5.04
N PHE A 35 9.18 8.08 -6.13
CA PHE A 35 9.99 9.09 -6.82
C PHE A 35 9.15 10.08 -7.63
N ASP A 36 7.90 9.75 -7.94
CA ASP A 36 6.97 10.67 -8.61
C ASP A 36 6.56 11.83 -7.68
N HIS A 37 6.80 11.69 -6.37
CA HIS A 37 6.57 12.72 -5.37
C HIS A 37 7.83 13.55 -5.09
N GLY A 38 8.51 14.04 -6.14
CA GLY A 38 9.86 14.62 -6.08
C GLY A 38 10.12 15.79 -5.11
N ASN A 39 9.08 16.41 -4.54
CA ASN A 39 9.20 17.50 -3.54
C ASN A 39 8.63 17.12 -2.16
N ALA A 40 8.17 15.88 -1.97
CA ALA A 40 7.65 15.42 -0.69
C ALA A 40 8.80 14.84 0.16
N MET A 41 8.80 15.18 1.46
CA MET A 41 9.71 14.50 2.38
C MET A 41 9.18 13.09 2.64
N VAL A 42 10.07 12.09 2.67
CA VAL A 42 9.70 10.67 2.79
C VAL A 42 8.75 10.41 3.97
N PHE A 43 8.94 11.11 5.11
CA PHE A 43 8.07 10.95 6.28
C PHE A 43 6.61 11.42 6.06
N GLN A 44 6.38 12.27 5.07
CA GLN A 44 5.06 12.77 4.68
C GLN A 44 4.36 11.84 3.70
N LEU A 45 5.06 10.86 3.14
CA LEU A 45 4.48 9.87 2.24
C LEU A 45 4.05 8.65 3.03
N LYS A 46 2.79 8.24 2.85
CA LYS A 46 2.24 7.02 3.45
C LYS A 46 1.63 6.15 2.37
N ALA A 47 1.90 4.86 2.45
CA ALA A 47 1.24 3.86 1.62
C ALA A 47 -0.13 3.56 2.23
N VAL A 48 -1.18 3.68 1.42
CA VAL A 48 -2.58 3.40 1.76
C VAL A 48 -3.19 2.57 0.64
N LYS A 49 -4.47 2.20 0.78
CA LYS A 49 -5.19 1.47 -0.28
C LYS A 49 -6.37 2.26 -0.81
N LYS A 50 -6.63 2.11 -2.10
CA LYS A 50 -7.86 2.57 -2.75
C LYS A 50 -8.36 1.46 -3.66
N GLN A 51 -9.56 0.94 -3.39
CA GLN A 51 -10.14 -0.18 -4.14
C GLN A 51 -9.21 -1.40 -4.18
N GLY A 52 -8.55 -1.70 -3.05
CA GLY A 52 -7.63 -2.81 -2.89
C GLY A 52 -6.24 -2.60 -3.51
N LYS A 53 -5.99 -1.48 -4.19
CA LYS A 53 -4.68 -1.18 -4.81
C LYS A 53 -3.84 -0.28 -3.92
N PRO A 54 -2.53 -0.54 -3.78
CA PRO A 54 -1.64 0.31 -3.01
C PRO A 54 -1.47 1.67 -3.71
N LEU A 55 -1.43 2.74 -2.92
CA LEU A 55 -1.32 4.12 -3.37
C LEU A 55 -0.46 4.91 -2.39
N TRP A 56 0.44 5.74 -2.90
CA TRP A 56 1.14 6.73 -2.10
C TRP A 56 0.31 7.99 -1.93
N ILE A 57 0.17 8.46 -0.70
CA ILE A 57 -0.44 9.75 -0.39
C ILE A 57 0.57 10.65 0.32
N ASN A 58 0.46 11.95 0.07
CA ASN A 58 1.16 12.96 0.86
C ASN A 58 0.23 13.45 1.96
N THR A 59 0.56 13.14 3.22
CA THR A 59 -0.28 13.43 4.39
C THR A 59 -0.50 14.91 4.65
N GLN A 60 0.40 15.79 4.18
CA GLN A 60 0.22 17.23 4.31
C GLN A 60 -0.74 17.80 3.26
N LYS A 61 -0.66 17.29 2.03
CA LYS A 61 -1.43 17.80 0.88
C LYS A 61 -2.80 17.16 0.72
N ILE A 62 -2.99 15.95 1.22
CA ILE A 62 -4.25 15.22 1.09
C ILE A 62 -5.38 15.92 1.84
N THR A 63 -6.54 16.01 1.20
CA THR A 63 -7.75 16.59 1.78
C THR A 63 -8.59 15.55 2.52
N VAL A 64 -9.48 16.01 3.40
CA VAL A 64 -10.46 15.14 4.08
C VAL A 64 -11.35 14.41 3.07
N HIS A 65 -11.75 15.10 1.98
CA HIS A 65 -12.57 14.48 0.95
C HIS A 65 -11.84 13.33 0.25
N GLU A 66 -10.56 13.49 -0.06
CA GLU A 66 -9.74 12.43 -0.65
C GLU A 66 -9.52 11.27 0.32
N LEU A 67 -9.27 11.55 1.61
CA LEU A 67 -9.13 10.53 2.65
C LEU A 67 -10.38 9.65 2.78
N LEU A 68 -11.58 10.23 2.67
CA LEU A 68 -12.84 9.50 2.74
C LEU A 68 -13.09 8.57 1.54
N GLN A 69 -12.35 8.73 0.45
CA GLN A 69 -12.42 7.84 -0.72
C GLN A 69 -11.42 6.68 -0.67
N LEU A 70 -10.56 6.65 0.35
CA LEU A 70 -9.58 5.57 0.54
C LEU A 70 -10.22 4.40 1.27
N ASP A 71 -9.60 3.23 1.13
CA ASP A 71 -10.01 2.06 1.90
C ASP A 71 -9.69 2.29 3.39
N THR A 72 -10.51 1.71 4.26
CA THR A 72 -10.34 1.82 5.70
C THR A 72 -9.02 1.18 6.13
N ASP A 73 -8.11 2.00 6.64
CA ASP A 73 -6.80 1.61 7.16
C ASP A 73 -6.49 2.43 8.43
N PRO A 74 -5.75 1.88 9.41
CA PRO A 74 -5.37 2.62 10.62
C PRO A 74 -4.75 3.99 10.33
N ILE A 75 -3.94 4.12 9.28
CA ILE A 75 -3.31 5.40 8.89
C ILE A 75 -4.38 6.40 8.42
N VAL A 76 -5.33 5.95 7.61
CA VAL A 76 -6.42 6.79 7.09
C VAL A 76 -7.30 7.26 8.24
N GLN A 77 -7.66 6.37 9.16
CA GLN A 77 -8.44 6.70 10.35
C GLN A 77 -7.73 7.73 11.23
N GLN A 78 -6.44 7.54 11.49
CA GLN A 78 -5.64 8.49 12.26
C GLN A 78 -5.63 9.88 11.61
N LEU A 79 -5.38 9.95 10.31
CA LEU A 79 -5.37 11.24 9.59
C LEU A 79 -6.74 11.92 9.61
N LEU A 80 -7.84 11.16 9.55
CA LEU A 80 -9.19 11.73 9.65
C LEU A 80 -9.45 12.33 11.05
N ILE A 81 -9.00 11.66 12.12
CA ILE A 81 -9.11 12.16 13.50
C ILE A 81 -8.30 13.44 13.67
N GLU A 82 -7.02 13.44 13.28
CA GLU A 82 -6.13 14.60 13.37
C GLU A 82 -6.72 15.82 12.65
N ARG A 83 -7.35 15.62 11.48
CA ARG A 83 -7.97 16.70 10.70
C ARG A 83 -9.31 17.17 11.26
N ALA A 84 -10.00 16.33 12.05
CA ALA A 84 -11.21 16.71 12.76
C ALA A 84 -10.88 17.56 13.99
N ASP A 85 -9.85 17.18 14.75
CA ASP A 85 -9.46 17.86 15.99
C ASP A 85 -8.92 19.28 15.76
N VAL A 86 -8.21 19.51 14.64
CA VAL A 86 -7.75 20.84 14.24
C VAL A 86 -8.91 21.84 14.08
N LYS A 87 -10.12 21.38 13.74
CA LYS A 87 -11.29 22.27 13.65
C LYS A 87 -11.85 22.71 15.00
N TYR A 88 -11.48 22.04 16.11
CA TYR A 88 -12.02 22.33 17.44
C TYR A 88 -11.03 23.04 18.38
N SER A 89 -9.79 23.29 17.92
CA SER A 89 -8.76 23.97 18.74
C SER A 89 -8.75 25.49 18.61
N ASP A 90 -9.65 26.09 17.81
CA ASP A 90 -9.68 27.55 17.56
C ASP A 90 -10.88 28.22 18.29
N ARG A 91 -11.01 27.95 19.59
CA ARG A 91 -11.97 28.60 20.50
C ARG A 91 -11.32 29.01 21.80
#